data_AF-A0A3D5MQV0-F1
#
_entry.id   AF-A0A3D5MQV0-F1
#
_cell.length_a   1.000
_cell.length_b   1.000
_cell.length_c   1.000
_cell.angle_alpha   90.00
_cell.angle_beta   90.00
_cell.angle_gamma   90.00
#
_symmetry.space_group_name_H-M   'P 1'
#
loop_
_entity.id
_entity.type
_entity.pdbx_description
1 polymer ?
#
loop_
_entity_poly.entity_id
_entity_poly.type
_entity_poly.pdbx_seq_one_letter_code
_entity_poly.pdbx_strand_id
1 'polypeptide(L)'
;MRNLVEAFAQFPRLPKMLRPQAVLDTLLAGCESGLFVMRLTRPDRSVRTFWRERPDDVAVKDPSLGVVLPEAATLTELAPSLLQSGALPGLWPQEGKQGNLRVGDLYAYFAGGRTVAVSRGTYEETLVIPAAPQEVADAAVRAAVKEGKVWLIVAGGAASVYEQDVPQGLLTENAALQAPPDRLSPTSILPDALPAAWLEPAGGSTDRVTSALAILDAASARAHLTLPWAIVSRTIDGALRTRLLELADGSGPWPCELAAAKDVRLKEREDVPGDIAGAREWPKVAEADLEPGELHELADQTPALLKVAGREKLKYRVRIELSETDTETREEVSSVLLGVSPRLRLKESSS
;
A
#
# COMPACT_ATOMS: atom_id res chain seq x y z
N MET A 1 3.91 -26.85 -30.11
CA MET A 1 3.34 -25.63 -29.51
C MET A 1 4.09 -24.48 -30.15
N ARG A 2 3.40 -23.58 -30.87
CA ARG A 2 4.06 -22.55 -31.69
C ARG A 2 4.33 -21.32 -30.83
N ASN A 3 5.47 -20.67 -31.05
CA ASN A 3 5.77 -19.39 -30.39
C ASN A 3 4.77 -18.32 -30.87
N LEU A 4 4.42 -17.39 -29.98
CA LEU A 4 3.53 -16.24 -30.23
C LEU A 4 3.83 -15.53 -31.56
N VAL A 5 5.11 -15.33 -31.88
CA VAL A 5 5.57 -14.68 -33.11
C VAL A 5 5.30 -15.53 -34.36
N GLU A 6 5.44 -16.86 -34.24
CA GLU A 6 5.17 -17.80 -35.33
C GLU A 6 3.67 -17.95 -35.62
N ALA A 7 2.80 -17.77 -34.63
CA ALA A 7 1.35 -17.77 -34.82
C ALA A 7 0.89 -16.58 -35.69
N PHE A 8 1.51 -15.41 -35.52
CA PHE A 8 1.26 -14.23 -36.35
C PHE A 8 1.89 -14.34 -37.75
N ALA A 9 3.07 -14.93 -37.88
CA ALA A 9 3.78 -15.03 -39.17
C ALA A 9 3.10 -15.95 -40.22
N GLN A 10 2.06 -16.72 -39.85
CA GLN A 10 1.39 -17.68 -40.73
C GLN A 10 0.35 -17.09 -41.67
N PHE A 11 0.02 -15.81 -41.53
CA PHE A 11 -0.92 -15.15 -42.44
C PHE A 11 -0.15 -14.39 -43.53
N PRO A 12 0.03 -14.96 -44.74
CA PRO A 12 0.81 -14.35 -45.83
C PRO A 12 0.23 -13.03 -46.37
N ARG A 13 -0.93 -12.59 -45.85
CA ARG A 13 -1.56 -11.29 -46.16
C ARG A 13 -1.25 -10.20 -45.14
N LEU A 14 -0.49 -10.50 -44.08
CA LEU A 14 -0.05 -9.47 -43.15
C LEU A 14 1.05 -8.63 -43.82
N PRO A 15 1.00 -7.29 -43.74
CA PRO A 15 2.05 -6.42 -44.26
C PRO A 15 3.42 -6.89 -43.75
N LYS A 16 4.43 -6.92 -44.62
CA LYS A 16 5.82 -7.37 -44.38
C LYS A 16 6.58 -6.62 -43.26
N MET A 17 5.91 -5.83 -42.40
CA MET A 17 6.50 -4.92 -41.43
C MET A 17 5.82 -4.97 -40.04
N LEU A 18 5.48 -6.14 -39.52
CA LEU A 18 5.30 -6.27 -38.07
C LEU A 18 6.68 -6.46 -37.45
N ARG A 19 7.25 -5.40 -36.87
CA ARG A 19 8.44 -5.52 -36.01
C ARG A 19 8.07 -6.48 -34.87
N PRO A 20 8.75 -7.63 -34.68
CA PRO A 20 8.37 -8.61 -33.67
C PRO A 20 8.25 -7.99 -32.27
N GLN A 21 9.12 -7.02 -31.96
CA GLN A 21 9.06 -6.26 -30.72
C GLN A 21 7.75 -5.47 -30.56
N ALA A 22 7.28 -4.80 -31.62
CA ALA A 22 6.02 -4.03 -31.55
C ALA A 22 4.80 -4.93 -31.32
N VAL A 23 4.82 -6.16 -31.86
CA VAL A 23 3.78 -7.16 -31.58
C VAL A 23 3.84 -7.58 -30.11
N LEU A 24 5.04 -7.89 -29.61
CA LEU A 24 5.23 -8.28 -28.22
C LEU A 24 4.78 -7.17 -27.25
N ASP A 25 5.20 -5.93 -27.48
CA ASP A 25 4.83 -4.77 -26.65
C ASP A 25 3.31 -4.57 -26.63
N THR A 26 2.64 -4.73 -27.77
CA THR A 26 1.17 -4.67 -27.86
C THR A 26 0.52 -5.77 -27.04
N LEU A 27 1.10 -6.99 -27.05
CA LEU A 27 0.56 -8.11 -26.31
C LEU A 27 0.78 -7.94 -24.80
N LEU A 28 1.94 -7.42 -24.38
CA LEU A 28 2.21 -7.10 -22.98
C LEU A 28 1.24 -6.01 -22.47
N ALA A 29 1.03 -4.93 -23.24
CA ALA A 29 0.06 -3.91 -22.91
C ALA A 29 -1.39 -4.46 -22.84
N GLY A 30 -1.72 -5.43 -23.71
CA GLY A 30 -3.00 -6.14 -23.66
C GLY A 30 -3.18 -6.98 -22.39
N CYS A 31 -2.12 -7.63 -21.92
CA CYS A 31 -2.10 -8.37 -20.66
C CYS A 31 -2.24 -7.42 -19.45
N GLU A 32 -1.47 -6.33 -19.42
CA GLU A 32 -1.48 -5.30 -18.37
C GLU A 32 -2.85 -4.59 -18.26
N SER A 33 -3.53 -4.38 -19.40
CA SER A 33 -4.87 -3.80 -19.41
C SER A 33 -5.97 -4.80 -19.01
N GLY A 34 -5.69 -6.10 -19.09
CA GLY A 34 -6.60 -7.19 -18.73
C GLY A 34 -7.44 -7.74 -19.87
N LEU A 35 -7.11 -7.41 -21.12
CA LEU A 35 -7.84 -7.87 -22.31
C LEU A 35 -7.78 -9.39 -22.49
N PHE A 36 -6.68 -10.01 -22.07
CA PHE A 36 -6.47 -11.45 -22.09
C PHE A 36 -5.48 -11.86 -20.99
N VAL A 37 -5.38 -13.16 -20.76
CA VAL A 37 -4.45 -13.76 -19.81
C VAL A 37 -3.25 -14.28 -20.58
N MET A 38 -2.04 -13.90 -20.16
CA MET A 38 -0.84 -14.58 -20.64
C MET A 38 -0.60 -15.84 -19.80
N ARG A 39 -0.38 -16.97 -20.47
CA ARG A 39 -0.22 -18.28 -19.83
C ARG A 39 1.08 -18.92 -20.26
N LEU A 40 1.93 -19.21 -19.28
CA LEU A 40 3.17 -19.97 -19.44
C LEU A 40 2.95 -21.41 -18.99
N THR A 41 3.21 -22.39 -19.86
CA THR A 41 3.14 -23.82 -19.52
C THR A 41 4.54 -24.41 -19.52
N ARG A 42 5.06 -24.70 -18.34
CA ARG A 42 6.42 -25.21 -18.16
C ARG A 42 6.51 -26.69 -18.58
N PRO A 43 7.73 -27.23 -18.80
CA PRO A 43 7.93 -28.63 -19.18
C PRO A 43 7.36 -29.65 -18.18
N ASP A 44 7.27 -29.29 -16.90
CA ASP A 44 6.67 -30.09 -15.83
C ASP A 44 5.13 -30.03 -15.81
N ARG A 45 4.52 -29.34 -16.80
CA ARG A 45 3.09 -29.05 -16.94
C ARG A 45 2.52 -28.09 -15.88
N SER A 46 3.36 -27.52 -15.02
CA SER A 46 2.92 -26.42 -14.18
C SER A 46 2.57 -25.21 -15.06
N VAL A 47 1.58 -24.46 -14.61
CA VAL A 47 1.05 -23.30 -15.32
C VAL A 47 1.24 -22.06 -14.48
N ARG A 48 1.79 -21.02 -15.10
CA ARG A 48 1.80 -19.67 -14.55
C ARG A 48 0.96 -18.75 -15.42
N THR A 49 0.14 -17.92 -14.81
CA THR A 49 -0.71 -16.95 -15.51
C THR A 49 -0.37 -15.53 -15.08
N PHE A 50 -0.54 -14.59 -16.01
CA PHE A 50 -0.41 -13.16 -15.77
C PHE A 50 -1.68 -12.48 -16.29
N TRP A 51 -2.29 -11.64 -15.47
CA TRP A 51 -3.48 -10.86 -15.84
C TRP A 51 -3.48 -9.53 -15.09
N ARG A 52 -3.63 -8.43 -15.85
CA ARG A 52 -3.47 -7.06 -15.34
C ARG A 52 -2.12 -6.80 -14.68
N GLU A 53 -1.10 -7.48 -15.17
CA GLU A 53 0.29 -7.34 -14.79
C GLU A 53 1.19 -7.65 -16.00
N ARG A 54 2.43 -7.20 -15.92
CA ARG A 54 3.45 -7.53 -16.91
C ARG A 54 4.16 -8.82 -16.49
N PRO A 55 4.24 -9.84 -17.35
CA PRO A 55 5.11 -10.98 -17.09
C PRO A 55 6.57 -10.54 -16.95
N ASP A 56 7.32 -11.24 -16.10
CA ASP A 56 8.76 -11.00 -15.95
C ASP A 56 9.54 -11.35 -17.23
N ASP A 57 10.75 -10.80 -17.34
CA ASP A 57 11.61 -10.98 -18.51
C ASP A 57 11.91 -12.44 -18.85
N VAL A 58 11.91 -13.32 -17.85
CA VAL A 58 12.15 -14.75 -18.04
C VAL A 58 10.94 -15.37 -18.75
N ALA A 59 9.73 -15.09 -18.27
CA ALA A 59 8.49 -15.54 -18.88
C ALA A 59 8.31 -14.96 -20.30
N VAL A 60 8.63 -13.68 -20.50
CA VAL A 60 8.52 -13.00 -21.81
C VAL A 60 9.42 -13.65 -22.87
N LYS A 61 10.60 -14.13 -22.48
CA LYS A 61 11.56 -14.79 -23.38
C LYS A 61 11.23 -16.26 -23.62
N ASP A 62 10.32 -16.85 -22.84
CA ASP A 62 9.97 -18.26 -22.97
C ASP A 62 9.03 -18.51 -24.17
N PRO A 63 9.40 -19.40 -25.11
CA PRO A 63 8.59 -19.67 -26.30
C PRO A 63 7.25 -20.38 -26.00
N SER A 64 7.07 -20.90 -24.79
CA SER A 64 5.82 -21.52 -24.32
C SER A 64 4.82 -20.50 -23.76
N LEU A 65 5.19 -19.21 -23.65
CA LEU A 65 4.28 -18.14 -23.29
C LEU A 65 3.23 -17.94 -24.39
N GLY A 66 1.96 -18.14 -24.03
CA GLY A 66 0.82 -17.98 -24.92
C GLY A 66 -0.17 -16.95 -24.40
N VAL A 67 -1.13 -16.60 -25.25
CA VAL A 67 -2.29 -15.78 -24.90
C VAL A 67 -3.53 -16.64 -24.85
N VAL A 68 -4.36 -16.44 -23.83
CA VAL A 68 -5.62 -17.15 -23.60
C VAL A 68 -6.71 -16.13 -23.28
N LEU A 69 -7.90 -16.30 -23.84
CA LEU A 69 -9.04 -15.44 -23.52
C LEU A 69 -9.46 -15.62 -22.04
N PRO A 70 -9.93 -14.57 -21.36
CA PRO A 70 -10.27 -14.64 -19.94
C PRO A 70 -11.29 -15.74 -19.58
N GLU A 71 -12.28 -16.01 -20.44
CA GLU A 71 -13.30 -17.06 -20.23
C GLU A 71 -12.73 -18.47 -20.22
N ALA A 72 -11.60 -18.66 -20.89
CA ALA A 72 -10.91 -19.95 -21.01
C ALA A 72 -9.70 -20.05 -20.06
N ALA A 73 -9.47 -19.04 -19.24
CA ALA A 73 -8.35 -18.97 -18.32
C ALA A 73 -8.78 -19.25 -16.88
N THR A 74 -7.90 -19.92 -16.15
CA THR A 74 -7.96 -20.04 -14.69
C THR A 74 -6.64 -19.51 -14.16
N LEU A 75 -6.71 -18.43 -13.39
CA LEU A 75 -5.54 -17.78 -12.82
C LEU A 75 -4.89 -18.68 -11.79
N THR A 76 -3.57 -18.78 -11.85
CA THR A 76 -2.74 -19.47 -10.85
C THR A 76 -2.06 -18.52 -9.88
N GLU A 77 -2.03 -17.23 -10.21
CA GLU A 77 -1.50 -16.13 -9.40
C GLU A 77 -2.42 -14.91 -9.58
N LEU A 78 -2.52 -14.08 -8.54
CA LEU A 78 -3.23 -12.79 -8.55
C LEU A 78 -2.32 -11.74 -7.92
N ALA A 79 -2.02 -10.68 -8.67
CA ALA A 79 -1.18 -9.60 -8.16
C ALA A 79 -1.87 -8.88 -6.96
N PRO A 80 -1.18 -8.69 -5.82
CA PRO A 80 -1.76 -8.08 -4.63
C PRO A 80 -2.30 -6.67 -4.83
N SER A 81 -1.73 -5.91 -5.77
CA SER A 81 -2.18 -4.55 -6.14
C SER A 81 -3.58 -4.53 -6.75
N LEU A 82 -4.03 -5.63 -7.36
CA LEU A 82 -5.37 -5.72 -7.94
C LEU A 82 -6.47 -5.69 -6.88
N LEU A 83 -6.14 -5.98 -5.62
CA LEU A 83 -7.10 -5.94 -4.53
C LEU A 83 -7.30 -4.52 -3.98
N GLN A 84 -6.51 -3.54 -4.38
CA GLN A 84 -6.68 -2.16 -3.92
C GLN A 84 -7.99 -1.56 -4.42
N SER A 85 -8.55 -0.63 -3.64
CA SER A 85 -9.74 0.11 -4.04
C SER A 85 -9.49 0.86 -5.35
N GLY A 86 -10.39 0.69 -6.32
CA GLY A 86 -10.27 1.28 -7.67
C GLY A 86 -9.34 0.54 -8.63
N ALA A 87 -8.58 -0.47 -8.20
CA ALA A 87 -7.69 -1.21 -9.09
C ALA A 87 -8.47 -2.11 -10.06
N LEU A 88 -9.52 -2.79 -9.57
CA LEU A 88 -10.43 -3.59 -10.40
C LEU A 88 -11.83 -2.97 -10.44
N PRO A 89 -12.38 -2.77 -11.65
CA PRO A 89 -13.69 -2.15 -11.79
C PRO A 89 -14.76 -3.08 -11.19
N GLY A 90 -15.66 -2.48 -10.40
CA GLY A 90 -16.78 -3.20 -9.80
C GLY A 90 -16.42 -4.31 -8.81
N LEU A 91 -15.16 -4.40 -8.36
CA LEU A 91 -14.77 -5.29 -7.26
C LEU A 91 -15.28 -4.72 -5.93
N TRP A 92 -15.00 -3.44 -5.68
CA TRP A 92 -15.38 -2.76 -4.44
C TRP A 92 -16.81 -2.22 -4.53
N PRO A 93 -17.64 -2.37 -3.48
CA PRO A 93 -19.02 -1.86 -3.49
C PRO A 93 -19.11 -0.34 -3.50
N GLN A 94 -18.09 0.34 -3.01
CA GLN A 94 -17.87 1.77 -3.18
C GLN A 94 -16.39 1.98 -3.53
N GLU A 95 -16.12 2.71 -4.61
CA GLU A 95 -14.77 3.05 -4.99
C GLU A 95 -14.20 4.12 -4.04
N GLY A 96 -12.92 4.00 -3.67
CA GLY A 96 -12.23 4.89 -2.72
C GLY A 96 -12.05 4.31 -1.32
N LYS A 97 -11.70 5.18 -0.35
CA LYS A 97 -11.30 4.81 1.02
C LYS A 97 -12.43 4.29 1.92
N GLN A 98 -13.69 4.42 1.49
CA GLN A 98 -14.86 4.08 2.31
C GLN A 98 -15.48 2.71 1.97
N GLY A 99 -14.97 2.04 0.93
CA GLY A 99 -15.46 0.72 0.53
C GLY A 99 -15.09 -0.37 1.54
N ASN A 100 -16.02 -1.30 1.77
CA ASN A 100 -15.78 -2.50 2.57
C ASN A 100 -16.06 -3.73 1.69
N LEU A 101 -15.01 -4.42 1.23
CA LEU A 101 -15.10 -5.58 0.35
C LEU A 101 -15.13 -6.86 1.19
N ARG A 102 -16.23 -7.62 1.15
CA ARG A 102 -16.22 -8.94 1.81
C ARG A 102 -15.34 -9.91 1.03
N VAL A 103 -14.63 -10.77 1.74
CA VAL A 103 -13.79 -11.80 1.11
C VAL A 103 -14.65 -12.77 0.27
N GLY A 104 -15.87 -13.09 0.71
CA GLY A 104 -16.81 -13.86 -0.12
C GLY A 104 -17.18 -13.16 -1.44
N ASP A 105 -17.28 -11.83 -1.45
CA ASP A 105 -17.57 -11.06 -2.67
C ASP A 105 -16.36 -11.06 -3.62
N LEU A 106 -15.14 -11.09 -3.08
CA LEU A 106 -13.92 -11.29 -3.86
C LEU A 106 -13.93 -12.67 -4.55
N TYR A 107 -14.31 -13.74 -3.84
CA TYR A 107 -14.43 -15.06 -4.46
C TYR A 107 -15.50 -15.07 -5.55
N ALA A 108 -16.66 -14.45 -5.31
CA ALA A 108 -17.71 -14.31 -6.31
C ALA A 108 -17.27 -13.46 -7.51
N TYR A 109 -16.37 -12.49 -7.31
CA TYR A 109 -15.78 -11.70 -8.40
C TYR A 109 -14.94 -12.56 -9.34
N PHE A 110 -14.16 -13.49 -8.80
CA PHE A 110 -13.29 -14.40 -9.55
C PHE A 110 -13.87 -15.80 -9.78
N ALA A 111 -15.18 -16.00 -9.63
CA ALA A 111 -15.83 -17.30 -9.86
C ALA A 111 -15.83 -17.75 -11.33
N GLY A 112 -15.48 -16.85 -12.26
CA GLY A 112 -15.55 -17.06 -13.70
C GLY A 112 -16.90 -16.66 -14.31
N GLY A 113 -16.90 -16.30 -15.60
CA GLY A 113 -18.10 -15.89 -16.33
C GLY A 113 -18.64 -14.50 -15.97
N ARG A 114 -17.97 -13.77 -15.07
CA ARG A 114 -18.32 -12.39 -14.72
C ARG A 114 -17.82 -11.43 -15.81
N THR A 115 -18.65 -10.46 -16.13
CA THR A 115 -18.29 -9.33 -16.98
C THR A 115 -18.54 -8.01 -16.26
N VAL A 116 -17.72 -7.01 -16.54
CA VAL A 116 -17.80 -5.68 -15.95
C VAL A 116 -17.72 -4.65 -17.08
N ALA A 117 -18.64 -3.70 -17.10
CA ALA A 117 -18.59 -2.57 -18.02
C ALA A 117 -17.56 -1.55 -17.53
N VAL A 118 -16.64 -1.16 -18.40
CA VAL A 118 -15.60 -0.15 -18.15
C VAL A 118 -15.86 1.03 -19.07
N SER A 119 -16.08 2.21 -18.50
CA SER A 119 -16.26 3.43 -19.30
C SER A 119 -14.94 3.85 -19.95
N ARG A 120 -14.96 4.07 -21.26
CA ARG A 120 -13.86 4.66 -22.06
C ARG A 120 -14.21 6.07 -22.53
N GLY A 121 -15.04 6.77 -21.78
CA GLY A 121 -15.53 8.10 -22.12
C GLY A 121 -16.75 8.04 -23.04
N THR A 122 -16.55 7.79 -24.33
CA THR A 122 -17.64 7.84 -25.32
C THR A 122 -18.34 6.50 -25.55
N TYR A 123 -17.80 5.40 -25.02
CA TYR A 123 -18.40 4.07 -25.08
C TYR A 123 -18.04 3.26 -23.83
N GLU A 124 -18.78 2.19 -23.59
CA GLU A 124 -18.47 1.19 -22.57
C GLU A 124 -17.82 -0.02 -23.21
N GLU A 125 -16.75 -0.50 -22.57
CA GLU A 125 -16.05 -1.72 -22.94
C GLU A 125 -16.39 -2.81 -21.94
N THR A 126 -16.82 -3.98 -22.43
CA THR A 126 -17.06 -5.14 -21.57
C THR A 126 -15.74 -5.84 -21.27
N LEU A 127 -15.31 -5.81 -20.01
CA LEU A 127 -14.18 -6.57 -19.50
C LEU A 127 -14.67 -7.90 -18.93
N VAL A 128 -14.01 -8.99 -19.29
CA VAL A 128 -14.31 -10.33 -18.78
C VAL A 128 -13.32 -10.66 -17.68
N ILE A 129 -13.84 -11.07 -16.52
CA ILE A 129 -13.02 -11.43 -15.36
C ILE A 129 -12.68 -12.92 -15.45
N PRO A 130 -11.39 -13.29 -15.51
CA PRO A 130 -10.99 -14.69 -15.53
C PRO A 130 -11.31 -15.36 -14.19
N ALA A 131 -11.47 -16.69 -14.22
CA ALA A 131 -11.68 -17.44 -12.98
C ALA A 131 -10.39 -17.51 -12.16
N ALA A 132 -10.46 -17.48 -10.84
CA ALA A 132 -9.34 -17.78 -9.94
C ALA A 132 -9.81 -18.75 -8.83
N PRO A 133 -9.03 -19.79 -8.51
CA PRO A 133 -9.29 -20.63 -7.35
C PRO A 133 -9.26 -19.83 -6.05
N GLN A 134 -9.98 -20.31 -5.03
CA GLN A 134 -10.06 -19.65 -3.74
C GLN A 134 -8.69 -19.51 -3.08
N GLU A 135 -7.84 -20.53 -3.19
CA GLU A 135 -6.47 -20.51 -2.66
C GLU A 135 -5.59 -19.43 -3.30
N VAL A 136 -5.84 -19.09 -4.58
CA VAL A 136 -5.12 -18.02 -5.30
C VAL A 136 -5.61 -16.66 -4.81
N ALA A 137 -6.92 -16.49 -4.63
CA ALA A 137 -7.48 -15.28 -4.04
C ALA A 137 -7.00 -15.08 -2.58
N ASP A 138 -6.95 -16.15 -1.78
CA ASP A 138 -6.45 -16.11 -0.41
C ASP A 138 -4.97 -15.72 -0.33
N ALA A 139 -4.14 -16.31 -1.21
CA ALA A 139 -2.73 -15.93 -1.30
C ALA A 139 -2.56 -14.45 -1.63
N ALA A 140 -3.34 -13.93 -2.59
CA ALA A 140 -3.33 -12.52 -2.95
C ALA A 140 -3.78 -11.60 -1.80
N VAL A 141 -4.83 -11.99 -1.05
CA VAL A 141 -5.28 -11.23 0.14
C VAL A 141 -4.18 -11.19 1.19
N ARG A 142 -3.55 -12.33 1.50
CA ARG A 142 -2.48 -12.40 2.50
C ARG A 142 -1.30 -11.52 2.12
N ALA A 143 -0.88 -11.59 0.86
CA ALA A 143 0.19 -10.74 0.34
C ALA A 143 -0.20 -9.25 0.37
N ALA A 144 -1.42 -8.90 -0.06
CA ALA A 144 -1.88 -7.52 -0.06
C ALA A 144 -1.97 -6.91 1.36
N VAL A 145 -2.38 -7.70 2.36
CA VAL A 145 -2.39 -7.27 3.77
C VAL A 145 -0.97 -7.08 4.28
N LYS A 146 -0.08 -8.04 3.99
CA LYS A 146 1.33 -7.98 4.40
C LYS A 146 2.06 -6.78 3.80
N GLU A 147 1.77 -6.46 2.55
CA GLU A 147 2.34 -5.32 1.82
C GLU A 147 1.68 -3.97 2.16
N GLY A 148 0.65 -3.96 3.03
CA GLY A 148 -0.05 -2.73 3.39
C GLY A 148 -0.93 -2.15 2.28
N LYS A 149 -1.28 -2.95 1.27
CA LYS A 149 -2.15 -2.55 0.15
C LYS A 149 -3.63 -2.56 0.52
N VAL A 150 -4.01 -3.47 1.41
CA VAL A 150 -5.36 -3.58 1.98
C VAL A 150 -5.29 -3.89 3.46
N TRP A 151 -6.39 -3.61 4.16
CA TRP A 151 -6.52 -3.85 5.59
C TRP A 151 -7.59 -4.90 5.85
N LEU A 152 -7.22 -6.00 6.51
CA LEU A 152 -8.14 -7.08 6.84
C LEU A 152 -8.85 -6.81 8.17
N ILE A 153 -10.17 -6.85 8.14
CA ILE A 153 -11.04 -6.80 9.31
C ILE A 153 -11.65 -8.19 9.49
N VAL A 154 -11.36 -8.83 10.63
CA VAL A 154 -11.90 -10.15 10.96
C VAL A 154 -13.41 -10.05 11.16
N ALA A 155 -14.15 -11.10 10.80
CA ALA A 155 -15.58 -11.16 11.00
C ALA A 155 -15.99 -10.75 12.43
N GLY A 156 -16.96 -9.84 12.54
CA GLY A 156 -17.38 -9.29 13.83
C GLY A 156 -16.50 -8.17 14.39
N GLY A 157 -15.44 -7.75 13.68
CA GLY A 157 -14.64 -6.57 14.01
C GLY A 157 -13.74 -6.70 15.24
N ALA A 158 -13.63 -7.90 15.83
CA ALA A 158 -12.88 -8.12 17.07
C ALA A 158 -11.35 -7.95 16.90
N ALA A 159 -10.85 -8.16 15.69
CA ALA A 159 -9.44 -8.00 15.35
C ALA A 159 -9.27 -7.49 13.92
N SER A 160 -8.11 -6.92 13.64
CA SER A 160 -7.76 -6.49 12.30
C SER A 160 -6.26 -6.62 12.05
N VAL A 161 -5.87 -6.79 10.78
CA VAL A 161 -4.50 -7.09 10.36
C VAL A 161 -4.10 -6.19 9.21
N TYR A 162 -2.94 -5.54 9.34
CA TYR A 162 -2.37 -4.62 8.35
C TYR A 162 -0.85 -4.60 8.50
N GLU A 163 -0.13 -4.63 7.37
CA GLU A 163 1.35 -4.68 7.28
C GLU A 163 1.97 -5.84 8.07
N GLN A 164 1.25 -6.97 8.17
CA GLN A 164 1.65 -8.15 8.93
C GLN A 164 1.18 -9.43 8.22
N ASP A 165 1.83 -10.55 8.54
CA ASP A 165 1.35 -11.86 8.10
C ASP A 165 -0.04 -12.13 8.69
N VAL A 166 -0.98 -12.55 7.85
CA VAL A 166 -2.34 -12.91 8.28
C VAL A 166 -2.30 -14.29 8.95
N PRO A 167 -2.62 -14.40 10.26
CA PRO A 167 -2.67 -15.69 10.94
C PRO A 167 -3.66 -16.67 10.30
N GLN A 168 -3.41 -17.96 10.50
CA GLN A 168 -4.36 -19.00 10.05
C GLN A 168 -5.71 -18.83 10.77
N GLY A 169 -6.79 -19.08 10.03
CA GLY A 169 -8.17 -18.99 10.54
C GLY A 169 -8.76 -17.58 10.60
N LEU A 170 -7.99 -16.50 10.41
CA LEU A 170 -8.54 -15.14 10.39
C LEU A 170 -9.13 -14.72 9.03
N LEU A 171 -8.58 -15.27 7.94
CA LEU A 171 -9.13 -15.07 6.60
C LEU A 171 -10.32 -16.01 6.41
N THR A 172 -11.53 -15.44 6.36
CA THR A 172 -12.79 -16.16 6.17
C THR A 172 -13.66 -15.38 5.20
N GLU A 173 -14.67 -16.01 4.59
CA GLU A 173 -15.61 -15.35 3.67
C GLU A 173 -16.35 -14.15 4.28
N ASN A 174 -16.53 -14.15 5.60
CA ASN A 174 -17.18 -13.08 6.35
C ASN A 174 -16.23 -11.99 6.84
N ALA A 175 -14.92 -12.19 6.68
CA ALA A 175 -13.96 -11.12 6.86
C ALA A 175 -14.14 -10.07 5.75
N ALA A 176 -13.65 -8.87 6.01
CA ALA A 176 -13.74 -7.78 5.07
C ALA A 176 -12.37 -7.13 4.85
N LEU A 177 -12.20 -6.58 3.65
CA LEU A 177 -11.04 -5.81 3.24
C LEU A 177 -11.47 -4.35 3.18
N GLN A 178 -10.64 -3.48 3.71
CA GLN A 178 -10.73 -2.04 3.56
C GLN A 178 -9.48 -1.49 2.88
N ALA A 179 -9.58 -0.25 2.40
CA ALA A 179 -8.39 0.50 2.02
C ALA A 179 -7.42 0.60 3.22
N PRO A 180 -6.13 0.88 2.97
CA PRO A 180 -5.17 1.10 4.04
C PRO A 180 -5.70 2.10 5.08
N PRO A 181 -5.55 1.82 6.40
CA PRO A 181 -6.09 2.69 7.44
C PRO A 181 -5.42 4.06 7.40
N ASP A 182 -6.17 5.09 7.74
CA ASP A 182 -5.60 6.43 7.85
C ASP A 182 -4.54 6.50 8.96
N ARG A 183 -3.49 7.29 8.72
CA ARG A 183 -2.44 7.50 9.70
C ARG A 183 -2.99 8.27 10.89
N LEU A 184 -2.62 7.86 12.10
CA LEU A 184 -2.89 8.62 13.31
C LEU A 184 -1.78 9.63 13.57
N SER A 185 -2.16 10.84 13.99
CA SER A 185 -1.20 11.86 14.44
C SER A 185 -0.65 11.50 15.82
N PRO A 186 0.65 11.72 16.10
CA PRO A 186 1.21 11.62 17.45
C PRO A 186 0.47 12.46 18.51
N THR A 187 -0.08 13.61 18.12
CA THR A 187 -0.87 14.46 19.02
C THR A 187 -2.24 13.87 19.36
N SER A 188 -2.74 12.94 18.54
CA SER A 188 -4.09 12.39 18.69
C SER A 188 -4.21 11.33 19.79
N ILE A 189 -3.08 10.89 20.37
CA ILE A 189 -2.97 9.92 21.47
C ILE A 189 -2.63 10.57 22.82
N LEU A 190 -2.43 11.89 22.83
CA LEU A 190 -2.18 12.65 24.06
C LEU A 190 -3.44 12.71 24.94
N PRO A 191 -3.30 12.94 26.26
CA PRO A 191 -4.42 12.99 27.19
C PRO A 191 -5.57 13.90 26.77
N ASP A 192 -5.27 15.09 26.24
CA ASP A 192 -6.32 16.02 25.84
C ASP A 192 -7.11 15.53 24.62
N ALA A 193 -6.47 14.77 23.72
CA ALA A 193 -7.08 14.26 22.49
C ALA A 193 -7.68 12.86 22.64
N LEU A 194 -7.19 12.06 23.60
CA LEU A 194 -7.61 10.69 23.85
C LEU A 194 -7.70 10.40 25.36
N PRO A 195 -8.52 11.13 26.12
CA PRO A 195 -8.54 11.05 27.59
C PRO A 195 -8.86 9.65 28.12
N ALA A 196 -9.69 8.88 27.39
CA ALA A 196 -10.05 7.51 27.76
C ALA A 196 -8.88 6.53 27.84
N ALA A 197 -7.73 6.84 27.23
CA ALA A 197 -6.52 6.02 27.35
C ALA A 197 -5.75 6.24 28.66
N TRP A 198 -6.00 7.33 29.37
CA TRP A 198 -5.12 7.83 30.42
C TRP A 198 -5.74 7.61 31.80
N LEU A 199 -4.92 7.14 32.74
CA LEU A 199 -5.33 7.00 34.13
C LEU A 199 -5.38 8.36 34.80
N GLU A 200 -6.37 8.55 35.67
CA GLU A 200 -6.42 9.71 36.55
C GLU A 200 -5.17 9.73 37.44
N PRO A 201 -4.57 10.91 37.68
CA PRO A 201 -3.39 11.02 38.53
C PRO A 201 -3.70 10.52 39.95
N ALA A 202 -2.88 9.58 40.45
CA ALA A 202 -3.04 9.02 41.79
C ALA A 202 -1.99 9.59 42.76
N GLY A 203 -2.35 9.70 44.05
CA GLY A 203 -1.38 9.94 45.13
C GLY A 203 -0.70 11.31 45.14
N GLY A 204 -1.33 12.35 44.56
CA GLY A 204 -0.76 13.71 44.52
C GLY A 204 0.24 13.96 43.40
N SER A 205 0.42 13.00 42.49
CA SER A 205 1.16 13.17 41.24
C SER A 205 0.37 14.04 40.24
N THR A 206 1.06 14.83 39.42
CA THR A 206 0.50 15.48 38.21
C THR A 206 0.63 14.59 36.97
N ASP A 207 1.54 13.61 36.98
CA ASP A 207 1.81 12.73 35.84
C ASP A 207 0.60 11.84 35.53
N ARG A 208 0.04 12.00 34.33
CA ARG A 208 -0.89 11.03 33.73
C ARG A 208 -0.09 9.91 33.09
N VAL A 209 -0.43 8.67 33.42
CA VAL A 209 0.23 7.47 32.86
C VAL A 209 -0.78 6.65 32.07
N THR A 210 -0.33 6.10 30.96
CA THR A 210 -1.10 5.17 30.12
C THR A 210 -0.25 3.95 29.77
N SER A 211 -0.87 2.90 29.22
CA SER A 211 -0.15 1.80 28.57
C SER A 211 -0.34 1.86 27.06
N ALA A 212 0.60 1.29 26.30
CA ALA A 212 0.46 1.24 24.85
C ALA A 212 -0.79 0.45 24.41
N LEU A 213 -1.20 -0.56 25.20
CA LEU A 213 -2.48 -1.26 25.00
C LEU A 213 -3.69 -0.35 25.26
N ALA A 214 -3.67 0.47 26.32
CA ALA A 214 -4.77 1.39 26.61
C ALA A 214 -4.96 2.45 25.51
N ILE A 215 -3.85 2.91 24.89
CA ILE A 215 -3.90 3.77 23.71
C ILE A 215 -4.58 3.04 22.54
N LEU A 216 -4.21 1.78 22.28
CA LEU A 216 -4.85 0.97 21.23
C LEU A 216 -6.36 0.82 21.48
N ASP A 217 -6.75 0.46 22.70
CA ASP A 217 -8.15 0.24 23.06
C ASP A 217 -8.97 1.52 22.91
N ALA A 218 -8.46 2.65 23.43
CA ALA A 218 -9.15 3.93 23.35
C ALA A 218 -9.21 4.48 21.92
N ALA A 219 -8.13 4.36 21.15
CA ALA A 219 -8.11 4.79 19.75
C ALA A 219 -9.07 3.94 18.89
N SER A 220 -9.11 2.64 19.15
CA SER A 220 -10.04 1.70 18.50
C SER A 220 -11.50 2.01 18.86
N ALA A 221 -11.78 2.27 20.13
CA ALA A 221 -13.10 2.68 20.59
C ALA A 221 -13.56 3.99 19.90
N ARG A 222 -12.67 4.97 19.77
CA ARG A 222 -12.94 6.23 19.04
C ARG A 222 -13.20 6.01 17.55
N ALA A 223 -12.53 5.03 16.94
CA ALA A 223 -12.71 4.68 15.54
C ALA A 223 -13.92 3.74 15.28
N HIS A 224 -14.56 3.23 16.33
CA HIS A 224 -15.62 2.21 16.28
C HIS A 224 -15.19 0.90 15.58
N LEU A 225 -13.90 0.58 15.65
CA LEU A 225 -13.29 -0.60 15.03
C LEU A 225 -11.95 -0.91 15.71
N THR A 226 -11.52 -2.17 15.72
CA THR A 226 -10.19 -2.52 16.23
C THR A 226 -9.13 -2.06 15.24
N LEU A 227 -8.32 -1.08 15.64
CA LEU A 227 -7.23 -0.58 14.81
C LEU A 227 -6.07 -1.59 14.75
N PRO A 228 -5.32 -1.65 13.64
CA PRO A 228 -4.11 -2.45 13.58
C PRO A 228 -3.04 -1.93 14.54
N TRP A 229 -2.35 -2.86 15.22
CA TRP A 229 -1.24 -2.54 16.10
C TRP A 229 -0.15 -1.70 15.40
N ALA A 230 0.16 -2.01 14.13
CA ALA A 230 1.16 -1.29 13.34
C ALA A 230 0.92 0.23 13.24
N ILE A 231 -0.35 0.65 13.20
CA ILE A 231 -0.70 2.09 13.13
C ILE A 231 -0.51 2.75 14.48
N VAL A 232 -0.98 2.11 15.55
CA VAL A 232 -0.86 2.64 16.91
C VAL A 232 0.60 2.66 17.36
N SER A 233 1.36 1.59 17.10
CA SER A 233 2.77 1.52 17.46
C SER A 233 3.60 2.59 16.76
N ARG A 234 3.39 2.82 15.46
CA ARG A 234 4.05 3.90 14.72
C ARG A 234 3.70 5.28 15.27
N THR A 235 2.47 5.46 15.74
CA THR A 235 2.00 6.71 16.32
C THR A 235 2.66 6.99 17.66
N ILE A 236 2.79 5.95 18.50
CA ILE A 236 3.52 6.02 19.78
C ILE A 236 5.01 6.30 19.53
N ASP A 237 5.64 5.60 18.58
CA ASP A 237 7.04 5.85 18.19
C ASP A 237 7.22 7.30 17.70
N GLY A 238 6.28 7.81 16.92
CA GLY A 238 6.25 9.22 16.52
C GLY A 238 6.16 10.19 17.70
N ALA A 239 5.30 9.90 18.69
CA ALA A 239 5.13 10.73 19.89
C ALA A 239 6.38 10.72 20.79
N LEU A 240 7.04 9.57 20.93
CA LEU A 240 8.31 9.43 21.65
C LEU A 240 9.44 10.20 20.94
N ARG A 241 9.58 10.03 19.62
CA ARG A 241 10.61 10.72 18.81
C ARG A 241 10.45 12.23 18.80
N THR A 242 9.20 12.71 18.86
CA THR A 242 8.87 14.14 18.92
C THR A 242 8.84 14.71 20.34
N ARG A 243 9.18 13.89 21.34
CA ARG A 243 9.23 14.26 22.77
C ARG A 243 7.89 14.73 23.34
N LEU A 244 6.77 14.36 22.72
CA LEU A 244 5.44 14.58 23.29
C LEU A 244 5.18 13.60 24.45
N LEU A 245 5.71 12.38 24.32
CA LEU A 245 5.65 11.35 25.34
C LEU A 245 7.06 10.88 25.74
N GLU A 246 7.15 10.26 26.89
CA GLU A 246 8.30 9.47 27.33
C GLU A 246 7.87 8.17 28.02
N LEU A 247 8.79 7.21 28.13
CA LEU A 247 8.55 5.99 28.89
C LEU A 247 8.51 6.32 30.38
N ALA A 248 7.46 5.87 31.06
CA ALA A 248 7.34 6.02 32.50
C ALA A 248 8.27 5.05 33.24
N ASP A 249 8.53 5.33 34.52
CA ASP A 249 9.36 4.46 35.35
C ASP A 249 8.78 3.04 35.44
N GLY A 250 9.66 2.04 35.28
CA GLY A 250 9.27 0.64 35.26
C GLY A 250 8.50 0.20 34.00
N SER A 251 8.49 1.00 32.93
CA SER A 251 7.97 0.58 31.63
C SER A 251 8.75 -0.61 31.07
N GLY A 252 8.03 -1.52 30.40
CA GLY A 252 8.61 -2.50 29.49
C GLY A 252 9.35 -1.86 28.30
N PRO A 253 10.12 -2.67 27.55
CA PRO A 253 10.94 -2.17 26.43
C PRO A 253 10.08 -1.66 25.26
N TRP A 254 10.61 -0.67 24.54
CA TRP A 254 10.03 -0.13 23.32
C TRP A 254 11.07 -0.13 22.18
N PRO A 255 10.71 -0.47 20.92
CA PRO A 255 9.40 -0.92 20.44
C PRO A 255 9.01 -2.31 20.95
N CYS A 256 7.71 -2.65 20.88
CA CYS A 256 7.21 -3.95 21.32
C CYS A 256 6.12 -4.53 20.39
N GLU A 257 5.92 -5.84 20.50
CA GLU A 257 4.76 -6.53 19.92
C GLU A 257 3.49 -6.28 20.73
N LEU A 258 2.32 -6.50 20.12
CA LEU A 258 1.01 -6.29 20.76
C LEU A 258 0.89 -7.05 22.09
N ALA A 259 1.42 -8.27 22.17
CA ALA A 259 1.37 -9.10 23.39
C ALA A 259 2.06 -8.46 24.61
N ALA A 260 3.04 -7.58 24.37
CA ALA A 260 3.79 -6.85 25.41
C ALA A 260 3.29 -5.41 25.61
N ALA A 261 2.33 -4.94 24.80
CA ALA A 261 1.87 -3.54 24.82
C ALA A 261 1.26 -3.08 26.15
N LYS A 262 0.71 -4.02 26.94
CA LYS A 262 0.19 -3.74 28.29
C LYS A 262 1.29 -3.35 29.29
N ASP A 263 2.52 -3.80 29.05
CA ASP A 263 3.65 -3.63 29.96
C ASP A 263 4.46 -2.36 29.63
N VAL A 264 4.28 -1.79 28.42
CA VAL A 264 4.85 -0.50 28.04
C VAL A 264 4.01 0.62 28.62
N ARG A 265 4.61 1.43 29.50
CA ARG A 265 3.97 2.56 30.18
C ARG A 265 4.52 3.88 29.66
N LEU A 266 3.61 4.80 29.36
CA LEU A 266 3.92 6.09 28.77
C LEU A 266 3.38 7.20 29.67
N LYS A 267 4.10 8.31 29.72
CA LYS A 267 3.65 9.55 30.36
C LYS A 267 3.90 10.75 29.45
N GLU A 268 3.14 11.82 29.66
CA GLU A 268 3.48 13.10 29.05
C GLU A 268 4.83 13.56 29.55
N ARG A 269 5.60 14.20 28.66
CA ARG A 269 6.84 14.82 29.05
C ARG A 269 6.53 16.16 29.70
N GLU A 270 6.87 16.33 30.98
CA GLU A 270 6.92 17.67 31.58
C GLU A 270 8.14 18.43 31.02
N ASP A 271 7.91 19.60 30.44
CA ASP A 271 9.00 20.49 30.04
C ASP A 271 9.77 20.91 31.30
N VAL A 272 11.02 20.46 31.43
CA VAL A 272 11.96 21.03 32.39
C VAL A 272 12.09 22.52 32.07
N PRO A 273 11.91 23.45 33.04
CA PRO A 273 12.14 24.86 32.80
C PRO A 273 13.64 25.12 32.61
N GLY A 274 14.11 24.90 31.39
CA GLY A 274 15.37 25.38 30.86
C GLY A 274 15.06 26.34 29.73
N ASP A 275 15.32 27.63 29.96
CA ASP A 275 15.23 28.76 29.04
C ASP A 275 14.33 28.55 27.81
N ILE A 276 13.11 29.07 27.90
CA ILE A 276 12.19 29.25 26.79
C ILE A 276 12.84 30.25 25.83
N ALA A 277 13.70 29.76 24.93
CA ALA A 277 14.09 30.49 23.72
C ALA A 277 12.91 30.48 22.74
N GLY A 278 11.88 31.28 23.05
CA GLY A 278 10.75 31.61 22.19
C GLY A 278 9.80 30.44 21.91
N ALA A 279 8.50 30.69 22.03
CA ALA A 279 7.47 29.83 21.45
C ALA A 279 7.85 29.54 19.99
N ARG A 280 8.32 28.32 19.71
CA ARG A 280 8.72 27.93 18.36
C ARG A 280 7.42 27.66 17.63
N GLU A 281 6.94 28.65 16.88
CA GLU A 281 5.86 28.43 15.90
C GLU A 281 6.25 27.24 15.04
N TRP A 282 5.46 26.17 15.12
CA TRP A 282 5.66 25.01 14.27
C TRP A 282 5.48 25.43 12.82
N PRO A 283 6.36 25.00 11.90
CA PRO A 283 6.24 25.38 10.50
C PRO A 283 4.90 24.88 9.97
N LYS A 284 4.14 25.74 9.31
CA LYS A 284 2.94 25.33 8.56
C LYS A 284 3.39 24.44 7.40
N VAL A 285 2.90 23.21 7.34
CA VAL A 285 3.31 22.20 6.34
C VAL A 285 2.17 21.96 5.34
N ALA A 286 2.52 21.89 4.06
CA ALA A 286 1.67 21.37 2.98
C ALA A 286 2.35 20.14 2.36
N GLU A 287 1.61 19.05 2.17
CA GLU A 287 2.11 17.76 1.69
C GLU A 287 1.13 17.15 0.69
N ALA A 288 1.66 16.66 -0.43
CA ALA A 288 0.92 15.97 -1.49
C ALA A 288 1.88 15.05 -2.28
N ASP A 289 1.36 13.96 -2.82
CA ASP A 289 2.07 13.17 -3.84
C ASP A 289 1.97 13.93 -5.16
N LEU A 290 3.11 14.30 -5.72
CA LEU A 290 3.18 15.10 -6.94
C LEU A 290 3.55 14.22 -8.13
N GLU A 291 2.81 14.35 -9.23
CA GLU A 291 3.23 13.80 -10.51
C GLU A 291 4.45 14.59 -11.06
N PRO A 292 5.25 14.03 -11.99
CA PRO A 292 6.42 14.71 -12.54
C PRO A 292 6.13 16.10 -13.10
N GLY A 293 4.96 16.32 -13.70
CA GLY A 293 4.53 17.62 -14.20
C GLY A 293 4.25 18.65 -13.10
N GLU A 294 3.69 18.22 -11.97
CA GLU A 294 3.40 19.09 -10.83
C GLU A 294 4.67 19.45 -10.05
N LEU A 295 5.68 18.56 -10.05
CA LEU A 295 7.00 18.86 -9.52
C LEU A 295 7.68 19.99 -10.32
N HIS A 296 7.52 19.99 -11.65
CA HIS A 296 7.98 21.07 -12.51
C HIS A 296 7.24 22.38 -12.22
N GLU A 297 5.92 22.35 -12.11
CA GLU A 297 5.14 23.54 -11.74
C GLU A 297 5.55 24.09 -10.36
N LEU A 298 5.82 23.23 -9.38
CA LEU A 298 6.35 23.66 -8.08
C LEU A 298 7.73 24.31 -8.21
N ALA A 299 8.59 23.80 -9.08
CA ALA A 299 9.88 24.41 -9.38
C ALA A 299 9.71 25.82 -9.99
N ASP A 300 8.76 25.99 -10.91
CA ASP A 300 8.43 27.28 -11.53
C ASP A 300 7.84 28.30 -10.53
N GLN A 301 7.06 27.83 -9.54
CA GLN A 301 6.48 28.68 -8.49
C GLN A 301 7.44 28.97 -7.33
N THR A 302 8.57 28.26 -7.24
CA THR A 302 9.55 28.42 -6.14
C THR A 302 10.03 29.88 -5.96
N PRO A 303 10.31 30.68 -7.00
CA PRO A 303 10.65 32.09 -6.86
C PRO A 303 9.54 32.92 -6.21
N ALA A 304 8.27 32.66 -6.55
CA ALA A 304 7.13 33.34 -5.95
C ALA A 304 6.96 32.96 -4.47
N LEU A 305 7.12 31.68 -4.14
CA LEU A 305 7.11 31.18 -2.76
C LEU A 305 8.22 31.83 -1.93
N LEU A 306 9.45 31.89 -2.47
CA LEU A 306 10.58 32.54 -1.80
C LEU A 306 10.37 34.05 -1.62
N LYS A 307 9.73 34.72 -2.59
CA LYS A 307 9.38 36.15 -2.48
C LYS A 307 8.37 36.41 -1.36
N VAL A 308 7.39 35.52 -1.17
CA VAL A 308 6.33 35.69 -0.17
C VAL A 308 6.80 35.30 1.22
N ALA A 309 7.44 34.14 1.37
CA ALA A 309 7.80 33.58 2.67
C ALA A 309 9.21 33.98 3.14
N GLY A 310 10.12 34.29 2.22
CA GLY A 310 11.55 34.52 2.51
C GLY A 310 12.34 33.21 2.61
N ARG A 311 13.57 33.21 2.10
CA ARG A 311 14.43 32.02 1.95
C ARG A 311 14.61 31.20 3.22
N GLU A 312 14.83 31.86 4.35
CA GLU A 312 15.11 31.21 5.65
C GLU A 312 13.88 30.57 6.30
N LYS A 313 12.67 30.85 5.77
CA LYS A 313 11.41 30.34 6.35
C LYS A 313 10.83 29.14 5.61
N LEU A 314 11.34 28.82 4.43
CA LEU A 314 10.89 27.68 3.63
C LEU A 314 11.85 26.52 3.74
N LYS A 315 11.32 25.35 4.06
CA LYS A 315 12.06 24.10 4.08
C LYS A 315 11.36 23.08 3.19
N TYR A 316 12.06 22.62 2.17
CA TYR A 316 11.58 21.58 1.28
C TYR A 316 12.05 20.21 1.78
N ARG A 317 11.13 19.25 1.83
CA ARG A 317 11.42 17.84 2.09
C ARG A 317 10.91 17.06 0.89
N VAL A 318 11.80 16.34 0.23
CA VAL A 318 11.49 15.52 -0.95
C VAL A 318 11.74 14.06 -0.60
N ARG A 319 10.75 13.21 -0.84
CA ARG A 319 10.85 11.74 -0.77
C ARG A 319 10.63 11.22 -2.17
N ILE A 320 11.55 10.38 -2.65
CA ILE A 320 11.46 9.72 -3.95
C ILE A 320 11.36 8.24 -3.67
N GLU A 321 10.26 7.63 -4.10
CA GLU A 321 10.00 6.21 -3.95
C GLU A 321 10.22 5.54 -5.30
N LEU A 322 11.04 4.49 -5.29
CA LEU A 322 11.27 3.64 -6.45
C LEU A 322 10.58 2.31 -6.16
N SER A 323 9.61 1.95 -6.98
CA SER A 323 8.97 0.63 -6.92
C SER A 323 9.99 -0.48 -7.14
N GLU A 324 9.62 -1.71 -6.79
CA GLU A 324 10.48 -2.86 -7.04
C GLU A 324 10.87 -2.95 -8.53
N THR A 325 12.18 -3.02 -8.76
CA THR A 325 12.81 -3.01 -10.07
C THR A 325 14.16 -3.73 -9.98
N ASP A 326 14.76 -4.03 -11.12
CA ASP A 326 16.05 -4.72 -11.20
C ASP A 326 17.21 -3.86 -10.66
N THR A 327 18.34 -4.53 -10.39
CA THR A 327 19.50 -3.89 -9.77
C THR A 327 20.13 -2.83 -10.68
N GLU A 328 20.13 -3.02 -12.00
CA GLU A 328 20.71 -2.08 -12.96
C GLU A 328 19.90 -0.76 -12.95
N THR A 329 18.57 -0.86 -13.07
CA THR A 329 17.67 0.30 -12.96
C THR A 329 17.81 1.02 -11.61
N ARG A 330 17.93 0.27 -10.51
CA ARG A 330 18.12 0.85 -9.17
C ARG A 330 19.43 1.63 -9.05
N GLU A 331 20.52 1.09 -9.57
CA GLU A 331 21.83 1.75 -9.56
C GLU A 331 21.84 3.00 -10.44
N GLU A 332 21.20 2.95 -11.61
CA GLU A 332 21.06 4.09 -12.51
C GLU A 332 20.24 5.22 -11.86
N VAL A 333 19.08 4.89 -11.26
CA VAL A 333 18.27 5.87 -10.51
C VAL A 333 19.06 6.46 -9.33
N SER A 334 19.80 5.63 -8.59
CA SER A 334 20.65 6.10 -7.49
C SER A 334 21.71 7.10 -7.97
N SER A 335 22.33 6.85 -9.13
CA SER A 335 23.29 7.75 -9.77
C SER A 335 22.66 9.09 -10.13
N VAL A 336 21.48 9.07 -10.75
CA VAL A 336 20.73 10.28 -11.11
C VAL A 336 20.39 11.11 -9.86
N LEU A 337 19.93 10.47 -8.79
CA LEU A 337 19.58 11.15 -7.53
C LEU A 337 20.77 11.81 -6.85
N LEU A 338 21.94 11.16 -6.89
CA LEU A 338 23.18 11.75 -6.39
C LEU A 338 23.61 13.00 -7.19
N GLY A 339 23.30 13.04 -8.48
CA GLY A 339 23.48 14.21 -9.33
C GLY A 339 22.58 15.39 -8.92
N VAL A 340 21.38 15.11 -8.40
CA VAL A 340 20.45 16.14 -7.87
C VAL A 340 20.89 16.62 -6.49
N SER A 341 21.25 15.70 -5.59
CA SER A 341 21.76 16.03 -4.26
C SER A 341 22.53 14.86 -3.67
N PRO A 342 23.72 15.08 -3.07
CA PRO A 342 24.50 14.02 -2.42
C PRO A 342 23.80 13.40 -1.19
N ARG A 343 22.71 14.05 -0.71
CA ARG A 343 21.88 13.60 0.41
C ARG A 343 20.70 12.72 -0.03
N LEU A 344 20.34 12.72 -1.32
CA LEU A 344 19.29 11.88 -1.88
C LEU A 344 19.89 10.53 -2.26
N ARG A 345 19.87 9.59 -1.30
CA ARG A 345 20.33 8.22 -1.52
C ARG A 345 19.14 7.28 -1.42
N LEU A 346 18.99 6.38 -2.38
CA LEU A 346 18.11 5.23 -2.22
C LEU A 346 18.63 4.41 -1.04
N LYS A 347 17.77 4.20 -0.06
CA LYS A 347 17.98 3.28 1.04
C LYS A 347 16.89 2.25 0.95
N GLU A 348 17.19 0.99 1.25
CA GLU A 348 16.14 0.04 1.56
C GLU A 348 15.29 0.67 2.68
N SER A 349 13.97 0.64 2.50
CA SER A 349 13.04 1.03 3.54
C SER A 349 13.27 0.09 4.71
N SER A 350 14.12 0.50 5.65
CA SER A 350 14.37 -0.24 6.89
C SER A 350 13.03 -0.52 7.54
N SER A 351 12.74 -1.82 7.68
CA SER A 351 11.52 -2.44 8.20
C SER A 351 11.00 -1.82 9.49
#